data_AF-A0A7S3I7X2-F1
#
_entry.id   AF-A0A7S3I7X2-F1
#
_cell.length_a   1.000
_cell.length_b   1.000
_cell.length_c   1.000
_cell.angle_alpha   90.00
_cell.angle_beta   90.00
_cell.angle_gamma   90.00
#
_symmetry.space_group_name_H-M   'P 1'
#
loop_
_entity.id
_entity.type
_entity.pdbx_description
1 polymer ?
#
loop_
_entity_poly.entity_id
_entity_poly.type
_entity_poly.pdbx_seq_one_letter_code
_entity_poly.pdbx_strand_id
1 'polypeptide(L)'
;DFIDKVLETRKNEAAQQVEAIRGGFLQVLQNNSTILDVLTWQTFESRCTGEKHISLERLKSITTFPNNESGHDIVGRFWRVFEGWSDVERSAYLKFVWGRSRLPIDLSR
;
A
#
# COMPACT_ATOMS: atom_id res chain seq x y z
N ASP A 1 29.06 24.18 -0.52
CA ASP A 1 30.13 23.26 -0.07
C ASP A 1 29.78 22.55 1.25
N PHE A 2 29.77 23.22 2.41
CA PHE A 2 29.47 22.55 3.69
C PHE A 2 28.08 21.87 3.71
N ILE A 3 27.04 22.60 3.29
CA ILE A 3 25.67 22.07 3.25
C ILE A 3 25.58 20.86 2.32
N ASP A 4 26.20 20.92 1.15
CA ASP A 4 26.18 19.84 0.16
C ASP A 4 26.84 18.57 0.71
N LYS A 5 28.00 18.71 1.38
CA LYS A 5 28.71 17.61 2.04
C LYS A 5 27.90 16.99 3.19
N VAL A 6 27.20 17.81 3.97
CA VAL A 6 26.30 17.32 5.01
C VAL A 6 25.15 16.53 4.39
N LEU A 7 24.50 17.05 3.35
CA LEU A 7 23.40 16.36 2.66
C LEU A 7 23.85 15.04 2.04
N GLU A 8 25.02 15.02 1.39
CA GLU A 8 25.60 13.81 0.83
C GLU A 8 25.89 12.77 1.91
N THR A 9 26.53 13.19 3.01
CA THR A 9 26.82 12.28 4.12
C THR A 9 25.53 11.71 4.72
N ARG A 10 24.54 12.56 5.01
CA ARG A 10 23.24 12.14 5.59
C ARG A 10 22.46 11.19 4.69
N LYS A 11 22.55 11.34 3.37
CA LYS A 11 21.89 10.42 2.41
C LYS A 11 22.56 9.04 2.39
N ASN A 12 23.87 8.98 2.63
CA ASN A 12 24.67 7.78 2.44
C ASN A 12 25.00 7.01 3.73
N GLU A 13 24.47 7.41 4.89
CA GLU A 13 24.80 6.79 6.19
C GLU A 13 24.48 5.29 6.28
N ALA A 14 23.47 4.85 5.51
CA ALA A 14 23.03 3.47 5.44
C ALA A 14 23.27 2.83 4.06
N ALA A 15 24.24 3.35 3.29
CA ALA A 15 24.46 2.93 1.89
C ALA A 15 24.63 1.41 1.74
N GLN A 16 25.36 0.77 2.66
CA GLN A 16 25.59 -0.68 2.63
C GLN A 16 24.28 -1.49 2.81
N GLN A 17 23.43 -1.07 3.75
CA GLN A 17 22.15 -1.72 4.03
C GLN A 17 21.17 -1.50 2.87
N VAL A 18 21.15 -0.29 2.31
CA VAL A 18 20.31 0.04 1.15
C VAL A 18 20.72 -0.78 -0.06
N GLU A 19 22.02 -0.96 -0.33
CA GLU A 19 22.48 -1.79 -1.46
C GLU A 19 22.15 -3.27 -1.26
N ALA A 20 22.25 -3.80 -0.03
CA ALA A 20 21.84 -5.16 0.28
C ALA A 20 20.33 -5.37 0.03
N ILE A 21 19.49 -4.43 0.47
CA ILE A 21 18.04 -4.45 0.21
C ILE A 21 17.77 -4.38 -1.31
N ARG A 22 18.46 -3.48 -2.02
CA ARG A 22 18.35 -3.31 -3.47
C ARG A 22 18.71 -4.59 -4.21
N GLY A 23 19.80 -5.25 -3.84
CA GLY A 23 20.23 -6.52 -4.43
C GLY A 23 19.19 -7.63 -4.24
N GLY A 24 18.69 -7.82 -3.02
CA GLY A 24 17.63 -8.79 -2.75
C GLY A 24 16.33 -8.49 -3.50
N PHE A 25 15.97 -7.21 -3.60
CA PHE A 25 14.80 -6.78 -4.34
C PHE A 25 14.93 -7.05 -5.86
N LEU A 26 16.08 -6.72 -6.46
CA LEU A 26 16.34 -6.99 -7.87
C LEU A 26 16.36 -8.48 -8.19
N GLN A 27 16.83 -9.32 -7.26
CA GLN A 27 16.78 -10.78 -7.42
C GLN A 27 15.34 -11.29 -7.56
N VAL A 28 14.39 -10.75 -6.79
CA VAL A 28 12.95 -11.07 -6.93
C VAL A 28 12.41 -10.66 -8.29
N LEU A 29 12.94 -9.59 -8.88
CA LEU A 29 12.61 -9.10 -10.21
C LEU A 29 13.44 -9.72 -11.34
N GLN A 30 14.09 -10.87 -11.10
CA GLN A 30 14.94 -11.55 -12.09
C GLN A 30 16.05 -10.64 -12.65
N ASN A 31 16.58 -9.75 -11.80
CA ASN A 31 17.61 -8.75 -12.13
C ASN A 31 17.21 -7.77 -13.25
N ASN A 32 15.92 -7.62 -13.53
CA ASN A 32 15.43 -6.67 -14.51
C ASN A 32 15.23 -5.28 -13.87
N SER A 33 16.29 -4.45 -13.86
CA SER A 33 16.23 -3.10 -13.29
C SER A 33 15.42 -2.10 -14.13
N THR A 34 15.16 -2.40 -15.41
CA THR A 34 14.49 -1.45 -16.34
C THR A 34 13.07 -1.10 -15.90
N ILE A 35 12.42 -1.98 -15.14
CA ILE A 35 11.10 -1.71 -14.58
C ILE A 35 11.12 -0.54 -13.57
N LEU A 36 12.26 -0.31 -12.90
CA LEU A 36 12.41 0.79 -11.95
C LEU A 36 12.61 2.13 -12.67
N ASP A 37 13.17 2.12 -13.87
CA ASP A 37 13.42 3.34 -14.66
C ASP A 37 12.12 4.01 -15.13
N VAL A 38 11.05 3.23 -15.27
CA VAL A 38 9.73 3.71 -15.72
C VAL A 38 8.86 4.15 -14.53
N LEU A 39 9.27 3.84 -13.29
CA LEU A 39 8.50 4.11 -12.09
C LEU A 39 9.07 5.29 -11.31
N THR A 40 8.19 6.23 -10.93
CA THR A 40 8.52 7.22 -9.90
C THR A 40 8.55 6.57 -8.52
N TRP A 41 9.28 7.15 -7.57
CA TRP A 41 9.34 6.63 -6.20
C TRP A 41 7.95 6.56 -5.53
N GLN A 42 7.05 7.50 -5.86
CA GLN A 42 5.67 7.51 -5.36
C GLN A 42 4.86 6.35 -5.92
N THR A 43 5.02 6.05 -7.21
CA THR A 43 4.33 4.92 -7.84
C THR A 43 4.85 3.60 -7.28
N PHE A 44 6.16 3.52 -7.04
CA PHE A 44 6.79 2.37 -6.41
C PHE A 44 6.29 2.17 -4.97
N GLU A 45 6.28 3.22 -4.14
CA GLU A 45 5.74 3.21 -2.76
C GLU A 45 4.30 2.69 -2.76
N SER A 46 3.45 3.25 -3.64
CA SER A 46 2.07 2.84 -3.78
C SER A 46 2.00 1.36 -4.13
N ARG A 47 2.67 0.90 -5.20
CA ARG A 47 2.65 -0.52 -5.64
C ARG A 47 3.10 -1.50 -4.56
N CYS A 48 4.09 -1.14 -3.74
CA CYS A 48 4.59 -2.01 -2.67
C CYS A 48 3.69 -2.01 -1.42
N THR A 49 3.15 -0.85 -1.05
CA THR A 49 2.48 -0.67 0.26
C THR A 49 0.97 -0.56 0.17
N GLY A 50 0.40 -0.37 -1.01
CA GLY A 50 -1.00 -0.01 -1.22
C GLY A 50 -1.26 1.48 -1.01
N GLU A 51 -2.45 1.94 -1.40
CA GLU A 51 -2.85 3.35 -1.27
C GLU A 51 -2.88 3.81 0.20
N LYS A 52 -2.56 5.09 0.43
CA LYS A 52 -2.56 5.70 1.79
C LYS A 52 -3.97 5.81 2.35
N HIS A 53 -4.97 6.07 1.50
CA HIS A 53 -6.37 6.21 1.85
C HIS A 53 -7.14 4.97 1.40
N ILE A 54 -8.06 4.47 2.23
CA ILE A 54 -8.90 3.32 1.90
C ILE A 54 -10.11 3.80 1.13
N SER A 55 -10.13 3.58 -0.18
CA SER A 55 -11.29 3.87 -1.01
C SER A 55 -12.47 2.97 -0.63
N LEU A 56 -13.56 3.58 -0.14
CA LEU A 56 -14.81 2.89 0.21
C LEU A 56 -15.40 2.16 -0.99
N GLU A 57 -15.41 2.83 -2.16
CA GLU A 57 -15.89 2.25 -3.42
C GLU A 57 -15.10 1.01 -3.80
N ARG A 58 -13.77 1.07 -3.68
CA ARG A 58 -12.90 -0.09 -3.97
C ARG A 58 -13.12 -1.22 -2.98
N LEU A 59 -13.22 -0.91 -1.69
CA LEU A 59 -13.44 -1.93 -0.67
C LEU A 59 -14.80 -2.62 -0.89
N LYS A 60 -15.86 -1.87 -1.21
CA LYS A 60 -17.17 -2.41 -1.57
C LYS A 60 -17.09 -3.33 -2.80
N SER A 61 -16.36 -2.91 -3.85
CA SER A 61 -16.29 -3.68 -5.10
C SER A 61 -15.61 -5.04 -4.95
N ILE A 62 -14.72 -5.21 -3.96
CA ILE A 62 -14.00 -6.46 -3.71
C ILE A 62 -14.56 -7.27 -2.53
N THR A 63 -15.59 -6.76 -1.84
CA THR A 63 -16.19 -7.44 -0.69
C THR A 63 -17.31 -8.36 -1.15
N THR A 64 -17.23 -9.63 -0.78
CA THR A 64 -18.30 -10.62 -1.02
C THR A 64 -18.94 -11.03 0.31
N PHE A 65 -20.24 -11.28 0.29
CA PHE A 65 -21.00 -11.76 1.45
C PHE A 65 -21.52 -13.17 1.15
N PRO A 66 -20.79 -14.24 1.56
CA PRO A 66 -21.08 -15.61 1.11
C PRO A 66 -22.47 -16.13 1.49
N ASN A 67 -23.03 -15.63 2.60
CA ASN A 67 -24.29 -16.12 3.18
C ASN A 67 -25.38 -15.05 3.29
N ASN A 68 -25.11 -13.83 2.84
CA ASN A 68 -26.06 -12.72 2.89
C ASN A 68 -26.12 -12.10 1.50
N GLU A 69 -27.30 -12.08 0.88
CA GLU A 69 -27.50 -11.26 -0.31
C GLU A 69 -27.23 -9.79 0.03
N SER A 70 -26.74 -9.02 -0.94
CA SER A 70 -26.42 -7.59 -0.81
C SER A 70 -27.56 -6.73 -0.25
N GLY A 71 -28.80 -7.27 -0.24
CA GLY A 71 -30.01 -6.65 0.32
C GLY A 71 -30.29 -6.97 1.80
N HIS A 72 -29.47 -7.75 2.49
CA HIS A 72 -29.69 -8.04 3.92
C HIS A 72 -29.37 -6.80 4.78
N ASP A 73 -30.29 -6.41 5.66
CA ASP A 73 -30.18 -5.21 6.52
C ASP A 73 -28.83 -5.05 7.24
N ILE A 74 -28.21 -6.18 7.61
CA ILE A 74 -26.92 -6.18 8.30
C ILE A 74 -25.78 -5.62 7.45
N VAL A 75 -25.80 -5.88 6.13
CA VAL A 75 -24.79 -5.38 5.18
C VAL A 75 -24.94 -3.86 5.04
N GLY A 76 -26.18 -3.37 4.94
CA GLY A 76 -26.47 -1.94 4.91
C GLY A 76 -26.05 -1.22 6.20
N ARG A 77 -26.28 -1.83 7.37
CA ARG A 77 -25.82 -1.29 8.67
C ARG A 77 -24.31 -1.26 8.78
N PHE A 78 -23.63 -2.31 8.33
CA PHE A 78 -22.16 -2.36 8.30
C PHE A 78 -21.59 -1.19 7.50
N TRP A 79 -22.03 -1.02 6.24
CA TRP A 79 -21.50 0.05 5.39
C TRP A 79 -21.82 1.44 5.93
N ARG A 80 -23.03 1.64 6.49
CA ARG A 80 -23.40 2.92 7.12
C ARG A 80 -22.46 3.31 8.27
N VAL A 81 -22.07 2.35 9.10
CA VAL A 81 -21.13 2.58 10.20
C VAL A 81 -19.71 2.79 9.65
N PHE A 82 -19.29 1.93 8.72
CA PHE A 82 -17.95 1.97 8.14
C PHE A 82 -17.67 3.25 7.35
N GLU A 83 -18.67 3.81 6.67
CA GLU A 83 -18.58 5.10 5.97
C GLU A 83 -18.27 6.26 6.92
N GLY A 84 -18.78 6.21 8.15
CA GLY A 84 -18.52 7.22 9.18
C GLY A 84 -17.15 7.11 9.87
N TRP A 85 -16.37 6.06 9.58
CA TRP A 85 -15.05 5.87 10.20
C TRP A 85 -13.97 6.78 9.61
N SER A 86 -13.02 7.16 10.47
CA SER A 86 -11.76 7.78 10.08
C SER A 86 -10.84 6.79 9.36
N ASP A 87 -9.83 7.30 8.66
CA ASP A 87 -8.84 6.45 7.97
C ASP A 87 -8.07 5.53 8.93
N VAL A 88 -7.82 5.99 10.16
CA VAL A 88 -7.15 5.18 11.19
C VAL A 88 -8.01 3.98 11.58
N GLU A 89 -9.31 4.18 11.79
CA GLU A 89 -10.26 3.11 12.12
C GLU A 89 -10.44 2.14 10.95
N ARG A 90 -10.55 2.65 9.72
CA ARG A 90 -10.60 1.81 8.51
C ARG A 90 -9.34 0.97 8.35
N SER A 91 -8.15 1.54 8.57
CA SER A 91 -6.88 0.80 8.56
C SER A 91 -6.79 -0.24 9.68
N ALA A 92 -7.30 0.07 10.88
CA ALA A 92 -7.35 -0.88 11.99
C ALA A 92 -8.28 -2.06 11.65
N TYR A 93 -9.42 -1.80 11.02
CA TYR A 93 -10.31 -2.85 10.53
C TYR A 93 -9.66 -3.74 9.48
N LEU A 94 -8.99 -3.17 8.47
CA LEU A 94 -8.28 -3.98 7.47
C LEU A 94 -7.18 -4.84 8.11
N LYS A 95 -6.46 -4.31 9.12
CA LYS A 95 -5.50 -5.12 9.89
C LYS A 95 -6.18 -6.28 10.60
N PHE A 96 -7.37 -6.05 11.16
CA PHE A 96 -8.13 -7.07 11.87
C PHE A 96 -8.61 -8.19 10.92
N VAL A 97 -9.19 -7.85 9.76
CA VAL A 97 -9.77 -8.85 8.86
C VAL A 97 -8.78 -9.47 7.88
N TRP A 98 -7.72 -8.73 7.49
CA TRP A 98 -6.77 -9.13 6.44
C TRP A 98 -5.30 -9.07 6.86
N GLY A 99 -5.00 -8.72 8.12
CA GLY A 99 -3.61 -8.59 8.59
C GLY A 99 -2.83 -7.44 7.96
N ARG A 100 -3.46 -6.62 7.11
CA ARG A 100 -2.83 -5.53 6.36
C ARG A 100 -3.59 -4.23 6.56
N SER A 101 -2.88 -3.11 6.62
CA SER A 101 -3.49 -1.80 6.87
C SER A 101 -4.08 -1.11 5.63
N ARG A 102 -3.88 -1.68 4.44
CA ARG A 102 -4.08 -1.02 3.14
C ARG A 102 -4.66 -1.98 2.12
N LEU A 103 -5.41 -1.43 1.17
CA LEU A 103 -5.98 -2.19 0.07
C LEU A 103 -4.90 -2.55 -0.96
N PRO A 104 -4.96 -3.75 -1.57
CA PRO A 104 -4.18 -4.05 -2.76
C PRO A 104 -4.52 -3.08 -3.88
N ILE A 105 -3.51 -2.64 -4.62
CA ILE A 105 -3.72 -1.81 -5.81
C ILE A 105 -4.30 -2.67 -6.92
N ASP A 106 -5.29 -2.12 -7.61
CA ASP A 106 -5.77 -2.73 -8.83
C ASP A 106 -4.73 -2.55 -9.95
N LEU A 107 -4.18 -3.66 -10.42
CA LEU A 107 -3.26 -3.69 -11.54
C LEU A 107 -3.97 -4.02 -12.86
N SER A 108 -5.29 -4.24 -12.87
CA SER A 108 -6.04 -4.42 -14.12
C SER A 108 -6.22 -3.06 -14.81
N ARG A 109 -5.30 -2.74 -15.72
CA ARG A 109 -5.45 -1.73 -16.77
C ARG A 109 -4.96 -2.31 -18.08
#